data_AF-A0AAJ0L8U3-F1
#
_entry.id   AF-A0AAJ0L8U3-F1
#
_cell.length_a   1.000
_cell.length_b   1.000
_cell.length_c   1.000
_cell.angle_alpha   90.00
_cell.angle_beta   90.00
_cell.angle_gamma   90.00
#
_symmetry.space_group_name_H-M   'P 1'
#
loop_
_entity.id
_entity.type
_entity.pdbx_description
1 polymer ?
#
loop_
_entity_poly.entity_id
_entity_poly.type
_entity_poly.pdbx_seq_one_letter_code
_entity_poly.pdbx_strand_id
1 'polypeptide(L)' 'MLKTRIRRLADRGDRAVQRLAEIEASITNLSNEDLLDLADIFKAEPRPLIGDMAFLEMARRDIRL' A
#
# COMPACT_ATOMS: atom_id res chain seq x y z
N MET A 1 -5.19 27.11 21.97
CA MET A 1 -5.55 25.68 21.86
C MET A 1 -5.97 25.24 20.44
N LEU A 2 -6.74 26.04 19.68
CA LEU A 2 -7.19 25.68 18.32
C LEU A 2 -6.02 25.49 17.31
N LYS A 3 -5.07 26.44 17.25
CA LYS A 3 -3.89 26.35 16.36
C LYS A 3 -3.07 25.07 16.58
N THR A 4 -2.86 24.68 17.85
CA THR A 4 -2.14 23.45 18.22
C THR A 4 -2.90 22.17 17.84
N ARG A 5 -4.24 22.22 17.78
CA ARG A 5 -5.07 21.09 17.35
C ARG A 5 -5.01 20.92 15.82
N ILE A 6 -5.08 22.02 15.07
CA ILE A 6 -4.94 22.03 13.61
C ILE A 6 -3.57 21.49 13.20
N ARG A 7 -2.49 21.98 13.82
CA ARG A 7 -1.12 21.49 13.55
C ARG A 7 -0.99 19.98 13.78
N ARG A 8 -1.48 19.48 14.93
CA ARG A 8 -1.44 18.04 15.23
C ARG A 8 -2.23 17.19 14.24
N LEU A 9 -3.34 17.71 13.70
CA LEU A 9 -4.12 17.01 12.68
C LEU A 9 -3.35 16.95 11.36
N ALA A 10 -2.76 18.06 10.92
CA ALA A 10 -1.90 18.13 9.74
C ALA A 10 -0.71 17.16 9.87
N ASP A 11 0.04 17.23 10.97
CA ASP A 11 1.19 16.34 11.22
C ASP A 11 0.78 14.86 11.21
N ARG A 12 -0.46 14.53 11.61
CA ARG A 12 -0.97 13.15 11.57
C ARG A 12 -1.34 12.72 10.16
N GLY A 13 -1.86 13.64 9.35
CA GLY A 13 -2.09 13.43 7.92
C GLY A 13 -0.79 13.19 7.16
N ASP A 14 0.20 14.05 7.35
CA ASP A 14 1.51 13.93 6.68
C ASP A 14 2.18 12.59 7.01
N ARG A 15 2.15 12.18 8.28
CA ARG A 15 2.66 10.85 8.68
C ARG A 15 1.87 9.69 8.08
N ALA A 16 0.56 9.83 7.88
CA ALA A 16 -0.25 8.78 7.27
C ALA A 16 0.10 8.64 5.78
N VAL A 17 0.25 9.76 5.06
CA VAL A 17 0.68 9.78 3.65
C VAL A 17 2.08 9.19 3.50
N GLN A 18 3.02 9.58 4.36
CA GLN A 18 4.38 9.05 4.33
C GLN A 18 4.41 7.54 4.53
N ARG A 19 3.65 7.02 5.50
CA ARG A 19 3.55 5.57 5.74
C ARG A 19 2.92 4.83 4.56
N LEU A 20 1.94 5.42 3.89
CA LEU A 20 1.33 4.82 2.71
C LEU A 20 2.35 4.69 1.57
N ALA A 21 3.14 5.75 1.33
CA ALA A 21 4.21 5.72 0.33
C ALA A 21 5.29 4.69 0.66
N GLU A 22 5.64 4.52 1.94
CA GLU A 22 6.59 3.48 2.39
C GLU A 22 6.06 2.07 2.16
N ILE A 23 4.75 1.84 2.37
CA ILE A 23 4.08 0.56 2.07
C ILE A 23 4.10 0.29 0.57
N GLU A 24 3.72 1.26 -0.26
CA GLU A 24 3.73 1.14 -1.73
C GLU A 24 5.13 0.83 -2.26
N ALA A 25 6.15 1.52 -1.75
CA ALA A 25 7.55 1.25 -2.09
C ALA A 25 8.00 -0.14 -1.64
N SER A 26 7.55 -0.60 -0.47
CA SER A 26 7.85 -1.95 0.02
C SER A 26 7.25 -3.03 -0.89
N ILE A 27 5.99 -2.87 -1.34
CA ILE A 27 5.35 -3.77 -2.30
C ILE A 27 6.09 -3.76 -3.64
N THR A 28 6.48 -2.59 -4.11
CA THR A 28 7.25 -2.44 -5.37
C THR A 28 8.63 -3.09 -5.31
N ASN A 29 9.21 -3.29 -4.11
CA ASN A 29 10.50 -3.93 -3.92
C ASN A 29 10.42 -5.44 -3.67
N LEU A 30 9.22 -6.02 -3.56
CA LEU A 30 9.07 -7.47 -3.40
C LEU A 30 9.62 -8.23 -4.61
N SER A 31 10.12 -9.45 -4.37
CA SER A 31 10.42 -10.39 -5.46
C SER A 31 9.11 -10.78 -6.17
N ASN A 32 9.22 -11.42 -7.34
CA ASN A 32 8.01 -11.90 -8.03
C ASN A 32 7.28 -12.98 -7.23
N GLU A 33 8.01 -13.88 -6.55
CA GLU A 33 7.41 -14.94 -5.73
C GLU A 33 6.65 -14.34 -4.54
N ASP A 34 7.28 -13.45 -3.77
CA ASP A 34 6.64 -12.80 -2.62
C ASP A 34 5.44 -11.94 -3.04
N LEU A 35 5.52 -11.30 -4.22
CA LEU A 35 4.42 -10.51 -4.76
C LEU A 35 3.23 -11.38 -5.16
N LEU A 36 3.47 -12.57 -5.74
CA LEU A 36 2.43 -13.55 -6.03
C LEU A 36 1.78 -14.06 -4.74
N ASP A 37 2.57 -14.38 -3.72
CA ASP A 37 2.04 -14.81 -2.41
C ASP A 37 1.17 -13.71 -1.77
N LEU A 38 1.63 -12.46 -1.81
CA LEU A 38 0.87 -11.33 -1.29
C LEU A 38 -0.47 -11.16 -2.03
N ALA A 39 -0.46 -11.27 -3.36
CA ALA A 39 -1.68 -11.22 -4.15
C ALA A 39 -2.61 -12.40 -3.87
N ASP A 40 -2.07 -13.61 -3.67
CA ASP A 40 -2.84 -14.80 -3.33
C ASP A 40 -3.56 -14.66 -1.97
N ILE A 41 -2.85 -14.13 -0.97
CA ILE A 41 -3.39 -13.86 0.38
C ILE A 41 -4.59 -12.90 0.32
N PHE A 42 -4.51 -11.88 -0.55
CA PHE A 42 -5.51 -10.81 -0.63
C PHE A 42 -6.43 -10.89 -1.85
N LYS A 43 -6.53 -12.05 -2.53
CA LYS A 43 -7.35 -12.22 -3.74
C LYS A 43 -8.87 -12.21 -3.52
N ALA A 44 -9.33 -12.33 -2.27
CA ALA A 44 -10.75 -12.43 -1.95
C ALA A 44 -11.50 -11.11 -2.21
N GLU A 45 -12.71 -11.20 -2.76
CA GLU A 45 -13.55 -10.03 -3.04
C GLU A 45 -14.49 -9.68 -1.86
N PRO A 46 -14.69 -8.39 -1.54
CA PRO A 46 -14.08 -7.22 -2.18
C PRO A 46 -12.59 -7.09 -1.82
N ARG A 47 -11.76 -6.87 -2.84
CA ARG A 47 -10.31 -6.79 -2.65
C ARG A 47 -9.93 -5.62 -1.74
N PRO A 48 -9.08 -5.83 -0.72
CA PRO A 48 -8.55 -4.74 0.08
C PRO A 48 -7.46 -3.98 -0.69
N LEU A 49 -7.21 -2.72 -0.31
CA LEU A 49 -6.23 -1.84 -0.97
C LEU A 49 -4.84 -2.46 -1.16
N ILE A 50 -4.37 -3.25 -0.18
CA ILE A 50 -3.09 -3.94 -0.27
C ILE A 50 -3.07 -5.00 -1.38
N GLY A 51 -4.21 -5.68 -1.59
CA GLY A 51 -4.40 -6.59 -2.71
C GLY A 51 -4.41 -5.81 -4.02
N ASP A 52 -5.14 -4.71 -4.12
CA ASP A 52 -5.14 -3.87 -5.33
C ASP A 52 -3.72 -3.41 -5.71
N MET A 53 -2.93 -2.95 -4.73
CA MET A 53 -1.52 -2.56 -4.94
C MET A 53 -0.68 -3.74 -5.46
N ALA A 54 -0.83 -4.93 -4.88
CA ALA A 54 -0.11 -6.12 -5.32
C ALA A 54 -0.47 -6.49 -6.77
N PHE A 55 -1.77 -6.54 -7.10
CA PHE A 55 -2.24 -6.85 -8.46
C PHE A 55 -1.81 -5.79 -9.49
N LEU A 56 -1.75 -4.50 -9.10
CA LEU A 56 -1.24 -3.44 -9.96
C LEU A 56 0.25 -3.61 -10.25
N GLU A 57 1.07 -3.95 -9.25
CA GLU A 57 2.50 -4.21 -9.46
C GLU A 57 2.73 -5.50 -10.26
N MET A 58 1.91 -6.54 -10.07
CA MET A 58 1.94 -7.74 -10.91
C MET A 58 1.67 -7.40 -12.38
N ALA A 59 0.65 -6.58 -12.65
CA ALA A 59 0.32 -6.13 -14.00
C ALA A 59 1.45 -5.30 -14.62
N ARG A 60 2.13 -4.44 -13.83
CA ARG A 60 3.30 -3.68 -14.28
C ARG A 60 4.48 -4.57 -14.68
N ARG A 61 4.64 -5.70 -14.00
CA ARG A 61 5.72 -6.69 -14.24
C ARG A 61 5.33 -7.78 -15.24
N ASP A 62 4.10 -7.75 -15.78
CA ASP A 62 3.51 -8.78 -16.64
C ASP A 62 3.58 -10.19 -16.03
N ILE A 63 3.38 -10.29 -14.72
CA ILE A 63 3.23 -11.57 -14.01
C ILE A 63 1.78 -11.76 -13.60
N ARG A 64 1.36 -13.02 -13.49
CA ARG A 64 -0.04 -13.40 -13.22
C ARG A 64 -0.10 -14.50 -12.18
N LEU A 65 -1.17 -14.47 -11.40
CA LEU A 65 -1.53 -15.51 -10.45
C LEU A 65 -2.10 -16.74 -11.17
#